data_AF-A0A939HKQ4-F1
#
_entry.id   AF-A0A939HKQ4-F1
#
_cell.length_a   1.000
_cell.length_b   1.000
_cell.length_c   1.000
_cell.angle_alpha   90.00
_cell.angle_beta   90.00
_cell.angle_gamma   90.00
#
_symmetry.space_group_name_H-M   'P 1'
#
loop_
_entity.id
_entity.type
_entity.pdbx_description
1 polymer ?
#
loop_
_entity_poly.entity_id
_entity_poly.type
_entity_poly.pdbx_seq_one_letter_code
_entity_poly.pdbx_strand_id
1 'polypeptide(L)'
;MTTPTNWPNPERPGVPMFPERDGGHVLCTDPEGDGNLVYYWKSEHQVWVEYDHEGPEDALEGYDLIGWVYVGPILTPTQITEMLAGERGRCAKAISGLIEEENQVYGEEAHDVLWAYRKAAREIRNLGDAP
;
A
#
# COMPACT_ATOMS: atom_id res chain seq x y z
N MET A 1 -1.53 16.01 -12.14
CA MET A 1 -1.25 15.21 -10.95
C MET A 1 -0.94 13.81 -11.44
N THR A 2 0.32 13.39 -11.36
CA THR A 2 0.70 12.01 -11.68
C THR A 2 0.14 11.11 -10.60
N THR A 3 -0.56 10.05 -10.99
CA THR A 3 -0.98 8.99 -10.08
C THR A 3 0.28 8.52 -9.34
N PRO A 4 0.33 8.55 -8.00
CA PRO A 4 1.46 7.99 -7.29
C PRO A 4 1.48 6.51 -7.66
N THR A 5 2.47 6.13 -8.46
CA THR A 5 2.72 4.73 -8.73
C THR A 5 3.17 4.18 -7.38
N ASN A 6 2.52 3.13 -6.87
CA ASN A 6 2.91 2.43 -5.64
C ASN A 6 4.23 1.66 -5.85
N TRP A 7 5.17 2.27 -6.56
CA TRP A 7 6.46 1.75 -6.97
C TRP A 7 7.51 2.80 -6.63
N PRO A 8 8.68 2.38 -6.12
CA PRO A 8 9.81 3.28 -5.98
C PRO A 8 10.06 4.01 -7.30
N ASN A 9 10.29 5.32 -7.22
CA ASN A 9 10.55 6.10 -8.42
C ASN A 9 11.94 5.72 -8.98
N PRO A 10 12.03 5.14 -10.20
CA PRO A 10 13.32 4.74 -10.77
C PRO A 10 14.27 5.92 -11.00
N GLU A 11 13.75 7.15 -11.11
CA GLU A 11 14.56 8.38 -11.22
C GLU A 11 15.12 8.85 -9.87
N ARG A 12 14.70 8.24 -8.76
CA ARG A 12 15.13 8.57 -7.39
C ARG A 12 15.58 7.31 -6.64
N PRO A 13 16.70 6.69 -7.06
CA PRO A 13 17.24 5.53 -6.36
C PRO A 13 17.55 5.88 -4.90
N GLY A 14 17.34 4.93 -3.99
CA GLY A 14 17.53 5.13 -2.55
C GLY A 14 16.35 5.79 -1.83
N VAL A 15 15.28 6.16 -2.54
CA VAL A 15 14.05 6.70 -1.94
C VAL A 15 12.98 5.60 -1.87
N PRO A 16 12.33 5.36 -0.71
CA PRO A 16 11.35 4.28 -0.59
C PRO A 16 10.04 4.56 -1.35
N MET A 17 9.17 3.55 -1.39
CA MET A 17 7.85 3.61 -2.03
C MET A 17 6.91 4.68 -1.43
N PHE A 18 7.05 5.01 -0.14
CA PHE A 18 6.24 6.01 0.57
C PHE A 18 7.13 7.07 1.23
N PRO A 19 7.84 7.88 0.45
CA PRO A 19 8.91 8.73 0.98
C PRO A 19 8.42 9.91 1.83
N GLU A 20 7.12 10.20 1.78
CA GLU A 20 6.45 11.21 2.60
C GLU A 20 6.04 10.72 3.99
N ARG A 21 6.36 9.48 4.35
CA ARG A 21 5.95 8.87 5.63
C ARG A 21 7.11 8.20 6.31
N ASP A 22 7.13 8.30 7.62
CA ASP A 22 8.07 7.55 8.44
C ASP A 22 7.68 6.06 8.49
N GLY A 23 8.67 5.17 8.51
CA GLY A 23 8.38 3.74 8.62
C GLY A 23 9.58 2.82 8.41
N GLY A 24 9.41 1.58 8.88
CA GLY A 24 10.35 0.50 8.60
C GLY A 24 10.20 -0.01 7.17
N HIS A 25 11.32 -0.33 6.55
CA HIS A 25 11.40 -0.96 5.24
C HIS A 25 12.44 -2.07 5.25
N VAL A 26 12.23 -3.06 4.38
CA VAL A 26 13.18 -4.15 4.15
C VAL A 26 14.09 -3.77 2.98
N LEU A 27 15.39 -3.86 3.23
CA LEU A 27 16.46 -3.73 2.25
C LEU A 27 17.19 -5.08 2.16
N CYS A 28 17.50 -5.52 0.94
CA CYS A 28 18.26 -6.73 0.69
C CYS A 28 19.71 -6.33 0.34
N THR A 29 20.67 -6.69 1.19
CA THR A 29 22.09 -6.36 1.05
C THR A 29 22.87 -7.40 0.26
N ASP A 30 22.30 -8.60 0.10
CA ASP A 30 22.83 -9.69 -0.72
C ASP A 30 21.69 -10.31 -1.55
N PRO A 31 21.52 -9.90 -2.82
CA PRO A 31 20.46 -10.41 -3.69
C PRO A 31 20.55 -11.91 -4.00
N GLU A 32 21.72 -12.52 -3.79
CA GLU A 32 21.95 -13.95 -4.06
C GLU A 32 21.88 -14.81 -2.78
N GLY A 33 21.67 -14.18 -1.61
CA GLY A 33 21.65 -14.84 -0.30
C GLY A 33 20.54 -14.35 0.64
N ASP A 34 20.70 -14.59 1.95
CA ASP A 34 19.70 -14.28 2.99
C ASP A 34 19.88 -12.87 3.61
N GLY A 35 20.36 -11.91 2.82
CA GLY A 35 20.79 -10.57 3.30
C GLY A 35 19.66 -9.57 3.55
N ASN A 36 18.54 -9.94 4.16
CA ASN A 36 17.47 -8.97 4.45
C ASN A 36 17.71 -8.24 5.76
N LEU A 37 17.80 -6.90 5.69
CA LEU A 37 17.89 -6.00 6.83
C LEU A 37 16.68 -5.08 6.90
N VAL A 38 16.36 -4.64 8.11
CA VAL A 38 15.32 -3.65 8.35
C VAL A 38 15.96 -2.31 8.64
N TYR A 39 15.56 -1.30 7.89
CA TYR A 39 15.96 0.09 8.09
C TYR A 39 14.73 0.98 8.20
N TYR A 40 14.86 2.09 8.92
CA TYR A 40 13.79 3.04 9.12
C TYR A 40 14.01 4.28 8.24
N TRP A 41 12.97 4.69 7.51
CA TRP A 41 12.98 5.93 6.75
C TRP A 41 12.43 7.08 7.58
N LYS A 42 13.16 8.19 7.68
CA LYS A 42 12.71 9.43 8.32
C LYS A 42 12.35 10.44 7.23
N SER A 43 11.06 10.65 7.00
CA SER A 43 10.53 11.41 5.87
C SER A 43 10.87 12.90 5.93
N GLU A 44 10.91 13.50 7.12
CA GLU A 44 11.28 14.91 7.31
C GLU A 44 12.70 15.21 6.82
N HIS A 45 13.63 14.29 7.07
CA HIS A 45 15.05 14.44 6.75
C HIS A 45 15.44 13.75 5.43
N GLN A 46 14.57 12.89 4.88
CA GLN A 46 14.82 12.07 3.71
C GLN A 46 16.08 11.18 3.87
N VAL A 47 16.22 10.56 5.04
CA VAL A 47 17.37 9.68 5.38
C VAL A 47 16.91 8.31 5.87
N TRP A 48 17.79 7.32 5.68
CA TRP A 48 17.69 6.00 6.28
C TRP A 48 18.44 5.98 7.60
N VAL A 49 17.86 5.37 8.62
CA VAL A 49 18.51 5.10 9.91
C VAL A 49 18.34 3.63 10.26
N GLU A 50 19.26 3.06 11.03
CA GLU A 50 19.12 1.70 11.53
C GLU A 50 17.82 1.57 12.37
N TYR A 51 17.10 0.46 12.21
CA TYR A 51 15.75 0.33 12.80
C TYR A 51 15.71 0.48 14.33
N ASP A 52 16.77 0.05 15.01
CA ASP A 52 16.87 0.07 16.48
C ASP A 52 17.61 1.32 17.02
N HIS A 53 18.11 2.21 16.16
CA HIS A 53 18.90 3.38 16.55
C HIS A 53 18.39 4.66 15.88
N GLU A 54 18.01 5.66 16.69
CA GLU A 54 17.38 6.90 16.21
C GLU A 54 18.35 8.11 16.20
N GLY A 55 19.65 7.89 16.35
CA GLY A 55 20.65 8.94 16.37
C GLY A 55 20.95 9.49 14.96
N PRO A 56 21.27 10.79 14.82
CA PRO A 56 21.76 11.34 13.55
C PRO A 56 23.12 10.75 13.14
N GLU A 57 23.85 10.14 14.08
CA GLU A 57 25.11 9.42 13.84
C GLU A 57 24.89 8.07 13.12
N ASP A 58 23.65 7.56 13.14
CA ASP A 58 23.26 6.26 12.56
C ASP A 58 22.56 6.42 11.20
N ALA A 59 22.58 7.63 10.64
CA ALA A 59 22.04 7.91 9.32
C ALA A 59 22.96 7.34 8.24
N LEU A 60 22.39 6.51 7.36
CA LEU A 60 23.12 5.98 6.21
C LEU A 60 23.41 7.07 5.19
N GLU A 61 24.64 7.09 4.70
CA GLU A 61 25.07 7.94 3.60
C GLU A 61 24.96 7.21 2.26
N GLY A 62 25.00 7.94 1.15
CA GLY A 62 24.71 7.41 -0.19
C GLY A 62 25.62 6.24 -0.63
N TYR A 63 26.81 6.08 -0.04
CA TYR A 63 27.69 4.95 -0.30
C TYR A 63 27.29 3.67 0.45
N ASP A 64 26.61 3.78 1.59
CA ASP A 64 26.24 2.64 2.44
C ASP A 64 25.16 1.78 1.78
N LEU A 65 24.36 2.37 0.92
CA LEU A 65 23.25 1.72 0.21
C LEU A 65 23.65 1.14 -1.15
N ILE A 66 24.91 1.27 -1.56
CA ILE A 66 25.36 0.78 -2.86
C ILE A 66 25.30 -0.75 -2.88
N GLY A 67 24.63 -1.28 -3.91
CA GLY A 67 24.46 -2.72 -4.09
C GLY A 67 23.26 -3.30 -3.34
N TRP A 68 22.58 -2.51 -2.51
CA TRP A 68 21.38 -2.97 -1.81
C TRP A 68 20.14 -2.80 -2.68
N VAL A 69 19.17 -3.71 -2.49
CA VAL A 69 17.92 -3.75 -3.24
C VAL A 69 16.76 -3.43 -2.29
N TYR A 70 15.93 -2.47 -2.68
CA TYR A 70 14.71 -2.17 -1.94
C TYR A 70 13.68 -3.29 -2.14
N VAL A 71 13.22 -3.89 -1.04
CA VAL A 71 12.20 -4.96 -1.07
C VAL A 71 10.80 -4.38 -0.86
N GLY A 72 10.60 -3.60 0.20
CA GLY A 72 9.28 -3.01 0.48
C GLY A 72 9.11 -2.44 1.88
N PRO A 73 7.95 -1.82 2.18
CA PRO A 73 7.60 -1.34 3.52
C PRO A 73 7.22 -2.47 4.46
N ILE A 74 7.56 -2.31 5.73
CA ILE A 74 7.02 -3.12 6.82
C ILE A 74 5.71 -2.49 7.27
N LEU A 75 4.63 -3.20 7.03
CA LEU A 75 3.29 -2.74 7.38
C LEU A 75 2.87 -3.34 8.71
N THR A 76 2.37 -2.49 9.61
CA THR A 76 1.73 -2.94 10.84
C THR A 76 0.39 -3.61 10.53
N PRO A 77 -0.11 -4.51 11.41
CA PRO A 77 -1.46 -5.07 11.26
C PRO A 77 -2.55 -4.00 11.09
N THR A 78 -2.41 -2.86 11.78
CA THR A 78 -3.31 -1.71 11.64
C THR A 78 -3.26 -1.12 10.23
N GLN A 79 -2.07 -0.83 9.70
CA GLN A 79 -1.92 -0.30 8.34
C GLN A 79 -2.46 -1.27 7.27
N ILE A 80 -2.22 -2.58 7.44
CA ILE A 80 -2.80 -3.60 6.56
C ILE A 80 -4.33 -3.56 6.62
N THR A 81 -4.90 -3.46 7.82
CA THR A 81 -6.35 -3.39 8.04
C THR A 81 -6.95 -2.14 7.37
N GLU A 82 -6.29 -0.99 7.51
CA GLU A 82 -6.71 0.26 6.87
C GLU A 82 -6.62 0.19 5.34
N MET A 83 -5.54 -0.36 4.79
CA MET A 83 -5.40 -0.58 3.34
C MET A 83 -6.51 -1.48 2.80
N LEU A 84 -6.78 -2.60 3.47
CA LEU A 84 -7.85 -3.52 3.09
C LEU A 84 -9.23 -2.86 3.21
N ALA A 85 -9.49 -2.05 4.24
CA ALA A 85 -10.73 -1.29 4.38
C ALA A 85 -10.91 -0.29 3.23
N GLY A 86 -9.85 0.41 2.84
CA GLY A 86 -9.84 1.31 1.69
C GLY A 86 -10.17 0.59 0.38
N GLU A 87 -9.58 -0.59 0.14
CA GLU A 87 -9.89 -1.41 -1.03
C GLU A 87 -11.33 -1.93 -1.04
N ARG A 88 -11.85 -2.42 0.10
CA ARG A 88 -13.27 -2.81 0.22
C ARG A 88 -14.19 -1.65 -0.14
N GLY A 89 -13.86 -0.43 0.30
CA GLY A 89 -14.57 0.79 -0.08
C GLY A 89 -14.54 1.07 -1.58
N ARG A 90 -13.37 0.94 -2.23
CA ARG A 90 -13.22 1.10 -3.69
C ARG A 90 -14.04 0.07 -4.47
N CYS A 91 -13.96 -1.20 -4.09
CA CYS A 91 -14.73 -2.28 -4.70
C CYS A 91 -16.24 -2.06 -4.55
N ALA A 92 -16.71 -1.71 -3.34
CA ALA A 92 -18.12 -1.44 -3.11
C ALA A 92 -18.61 -0.23 -3.92
N LYS A 93 -17.78 0.81 -4.08
CA LYS A 93 -18.10 1.98 -4.92
C LYS A 93 -18.19 1.61 -6.41
N ALA A 94 -17.27 0.78 -6.91
CA ALA A 94 -17.32 0.32 -8.29
C ALA A 94 -18.62 -0.46 -8.57
N ILE A 95 -19.05 -1.31 -7.63
CA ILE A 95 -20.33 -2.03 -7.75
C ILE A 95 -21.52 -1.08 -7.70
N SER A 96 -21.49 -0.04 -6.84
CA SER A 96 -22.53 0.99 -6.85
C SER A 96 -22.65 1.68 -8.21
N GLY A 97 -21.53 1.97 -8.89
CA GLY A 97 -21.55 2.49 -10.26
C GLY A 97 -22.22 1.54 -11.25
N LEU A 98 -21.90 0.24 -11.19
CA LEU A 98 -22.56 -0.77 -12.03
C LEU A 98 -24.07 -0.86 -11.78
N ILE A 99 -24.51 -0.70 -10.53
CA ILE A 99 -25.94 -0.65 -10.17
C ILE A 99 -26.61 0.56 -10.82
N GLU A 100 -25.98 1.73 -10.78
CA GLU A 100 -26.51 2.95 -11.39
C GLU A 100 -26.61 2.82 -12.91
N GLU A 101 -25.57 2.28 -13.56
CA GLU A 101 -25.54 2.01 -15.00
C GLU A 101 -26.65 1.02 -15.41
N GLU A 102 -26.79 -0.10 -14.70
CA GLU A 102 -27.80 -1.12 -15.01
C GLU A 102 -29.23 -0.55 -14.87
N ASN A 103 -29.49 0.24 -13.81
CA ASN A 103 -30.79 0.92 -13.64
C ASN A 103 -31.07 1.91 -14.78
N GLN A 104 -30.04 2.57 -15.32
CA GLN A 104 -30.21 3.52 -16.41
C GLN A 104 -30.53 2.83 -17.75
N VAL A 105 -29.96 1.65 -17.99
CA VAL A 105 -30.13 0.90 -19.25
C VAL A 105 -31.44 0.09 -19.25
N TYR A 106 -31.74 -0.60 -18.16
CA TYR A 106 -32.81 -1.61 -18.10
C TYR A 106 -33.94 -1.25 -17.12
N GLY A 107 -33.81 -0.19 -16.33
CA GLY A 107 -34.80 0.20 -15.33
C GLY A 107 -35.00 -0.85 -14.23
N GLU A 108 -36.23 -0.96 -13.71
CA GLU A 108 -36.57 -1.93 -12.66
C GLU A 108 -36.70 -3.38 -13.17
N GLU A 109 -36.64 -3.62 -14.49
CA GLU A 109 -36.81 -4.96 -15.08
C GLU A 109 -35.60 -5.88 -14.83
N ALA A 110 -34.43 -5.33 -14.46
CA ALA A 110 -33.22 -6.09 -14.13
C ALA A 110 -33.14 -6.49 -12.65
N HIS A 111 -34.27 -6.82 -12.00
CA HIS A 111 -34.37 -7.01 -10.55
C HIS A 111 -33.35 -8.03 -9.99
N ASP A 112 -33.15 -9.16 -10.66
CA ASP A 112 -32.21 -10.21 -10.21
C ASP A 112 -30.74 -9.78 -10.30
N VAL A 113 -30.39 -9.04 -11.36
CA VAL A 113 -29.02 -8.52 -11.57
C VAL A 113 -28.72 -7.42 -10.55
N LEU A 114 -29.65 -6.48 -10.35
CA LEU A 114 -29.53 -5.42 -9.36
C LEU A 114 -29.45 -5.99 -7.93
N TRP A 115 -30.21 -7.04 -7.62
CA TRP A 115 -30.12 -7.74 -6.35
C TRP A 115 -28.74 -8.38 -6.15
N ALA A 116 -28.20 -9.05 -7.17
CA ALA A 116 -26.88 -9.67 -7.11
C ALA A 116 -25.78 -8.64 -6.82
N TYR A 117 -25.79 -7.49 -7.51
CA TYR A 117 -24.84 -6.40 -7.25
C TYR A 117 -24.99 -5.80 -5.85
N ARG A 118 -26.22 -5.53 -5.41
CA ARG A 118 -26.46 -5.01 -4.04
C ARG A 118 -25.95 -5.98 -2.97
N LYS A 119 -26.18 -7.29 -3.17
CA LYS A 119 -25.65 -8.33 -2.28
C LYS A 119 -24.13 -8.29 -2.29
N ALA A 120 -23.49 -8.34 -3.45
CA ALA A 120 -22.03 -8.32 -3.57
C ALA A 120 -21.40 -7.09 -2.89
N ALA A 121 -21.96 -5.89 -3.11
CA ALA A 121 -21.48 -4.67 -2.47
C ALA A 121 -21.55 -4.74 -0.94
N ARG A 122 -22.62 -5.33 -0.38
CA ARG A 122 -22.76 -5.52 1.07
C ARG A 122 -21.76 -6.54 1.60
N GLU A 123 -21.67 -7.72 0.98
CA GLU A 123 -20.73 -8.75 1.40
C GLU A 123 -19.29 -8.22 1.38
N ILE A 124 -18.90 -7.46 0.34
CA ILE A 124 -17.57 -6.85 0.23
C ILE A 124 -17.30 -5.85 1.35
N ARG A 125 -18.29 -5.04 1.77
CA ARG A 125 -18.10 -4.10 2.90
C ARG A 125 -17.84 -4.82 4.22
N ASN A 126 -18.48 -5.98 4.41
CA ASN A 126 -18.41 -6.77 5.63
C ASN A 126 -17.26 -7.80 5.61
N LEU A 127 -16.47 -7.88 4.54
CA LEU A 127 -15.32 -8.78 4.49
C LEU A 127 -14.32 -8.43 5.59
N GLY A 128 -14.07 -9.39 6.50
CA GLY A 128 -13.16 -9.22 7.63
C GLY A 128 -13.85 -8.84 8.94
N ASP A 129 -15.17 -8.60 8.93
CA ASP A 129 -15.95 -8.57 10.16
C ASP A 129 -16.07 -9.99 10.72
N ALA A 130 -16.00 -10.13 12.06
CA ALA A 130 -16.24 -11.42 12.70
C ALA A 130 -17.69 -11.88 12.42
N PRO A 131 -17.92 -13.20 12.22
CA PRO A 131 -19.25 -13.74 11.97
C PRO A 131 -20.24 -13.54 13.13
#